data_AF-A0A6M1DK88-F1
#
_entry.id   AF-A0A6M1DK88-F1
#
_cell.length_a   1.000
_cell.length_b   1.000
_cell.length_c   1.000
_cell.angle_alpha   90.00
_cell.angle_beta   90.00
_cell.angle_gamma   90.00
#
_symmetry.space_group_name_H-M   'P 1'
#
loop_
_entity.id
_entity.type
_entity.pdbx_description
1 polymer ?
#
loop_
_entity_poly.entity_id
_entity_poly.type
_entity_poly.pdbx_seq_one_letter_code
_entity_poly.pdbx_strand_id
1 'polypeptide(L)' 'AEELESRGLFRRAATVWMEAFRESHSQPERNNFLAHRERCLRKSSKRAASGEEWYLSGNYVGA' A
#
# COMPACT_ATOMS: atom_id res chain seq x y z
N ALA A 1 -13.52 0.69 -0.11
CA ALA A 1 -12.13 0.94 -0.56
C ALA A 1 -12.05 1.52 -1.98
N GLU A 2 -12.90 1.07 -2.90
CA GLU A 2 -12.90 1.53 -4.31
C GLU A 2 -13.17 3.02 -4.51
N GLU A 3 -14.00 3.65 -3.66
CA GLU A 3 -14.21 5.11 -3.70
C GLU A 3 -12.90 5.88 -3.46
N LEU A 4 -12.06 5.40 -2.54
CA LEU A 4 -10.76 6.00 -2.25
C LEU A 4 -9.78 5.81 -3.42
N GLU A 5 -9.84 4.69 -4.14
CA GLU A 5 -9.05 4.50 -5.37
C GLU A 5 -9.48 5.47 -6.47
N SER A 6 -10.79 5.68 -6.64
CA SER A 6 -11.34 6.62 -7.62
C SER A 6 -10.95 8.08 -7.31
N ARG A 7 -10.89 8.43 -6.02
CA ARG A 7 -10.43 9.74 -5.54
C ARG A 7 -8.90 9.89 -5.56
N GLY A 8 -8.16 8.88 -5.99
CA GLY A 8 -6.70 8.89 -6.06
C GLY A 8 -5.99 8.81 -4.70
N LEU A 9 -6.72 8.46 -3.64
CA LEU A 9 -6.22 8.31 -2.26
C LEU A 9 -5.68 6.89 -2.03
N PHE A 10 -4.71 6.48 -2.85
CA PHE A 10 -4.24 5.08 -2.90
C PHE A 10 -3.66 4.57 -1.57
N ARG A 11 -2.98 5.40 -0.77
CA ARG A 11 -2.47 4.99 0.55
C ARG A 11 -3.60 4.67 1.53
N ARG A 12 -4.66 5.48 1.55
CA ARG A 12 -5.84 5.25 2.40
C ARG A 12 -6.65 4.05 1.91
N ALA A 13 -6.80 3.90 0.60
CA ALA A 13 -7.44 2.72 -0.01
C ALA A 13 -6.71 1.43 0.39
N ALA A 14 -5.38 1.42 0.35
CA ALA A 14 -4.56 0.27 0.76
C ALA A 14 -4.77 -0.13 2.23
N THR A 15 -4.97 0.83 3.14
CA THR A 15 -5.31 0.55 4.54
C THR A 15 -6.69 -0.12 4.66
N VAL A 16 -7.70 0.44 3.99
CA VAL A 16 -9.07 -0.11 4.02
C VAL A 16 -9.13 -1.53 3.42
N TRP A 17 -8.35 -1.80 2.37
CA TRP A 17 -8.22 -3.17 1.84
C TRP A 17 -7.58 -4.14 2.84
N MET A 18 -6.65 -3.68 3.69
CA MET A 18 -6.07 -4.51 4.74
C MET A 18 -7.00 -4.73 5.94
N GLU A 19 -7.91 -3.81 6.21
CA GLU A 19 -8.97 -3.99 7.22
C GLU A 19 -9.94 -5.09 6.76
N ALA A 20 -10.44 -5.00 5.52
CA ALA A 20 -11.28 -6.05 4.91
C ALA A 20 -10.55 -7.41 4.81
N PHE A 21 -9.24 -7.41 4.56
CA PHE A 21 -8.42 -8.63 4.60
C PHE A 21 -8.35 -9.29 5.98
N ARG A 22 -8.42 -8.51 7.07
CA ARG A 22 -8.39 -9.03 8.44
C ARG A 22 -9.74 -9.60 8.85
N GLU A 23 -10.82 -9.08 8.28
CA GLU A 23 -12.19 -9.54 8.53
C GLU A 23 -12.59 -10.74 7.65
N SER A 24 -11.86 -11.00 6.56
CA SER A 24 -12.17 -12.10 5.65
C SER A 24 -11.52 -13.42 6.09
N HIS A 25 -12.33 -14.48 6.06
CA HIS A 25 -11.92 -15.85 6.40
C HIS A 25 -11.68 -16.74 5.17
N SER A 26 -12.00 -16.24 3.97
CA SER A 26 -11.84 -16.98 2.71
C SER A 26 -10.50 -16.67 2.03
N GLN A 27 -9.70 -17.71 1.77
CA GLN A 27 -8.41 -17.58 1.10
C GLN A 27 -8.46 -16.90 -0.30
N PRO A 28 -9.42 -17.20 -1.19
CA PRO A 28 -9.52 -16.50 -2.48
C PRO A 28 -9.85 -15.01 -2.34
N GLU A 29 -10.68 -14.64 -1.37
CA GLU A 29 -10.99 -13.22 -1.09
C GLU A 29 -9.75 -12.49 -0.55
N ARG A 30 -8.99 -13.14 0.33
CA ARG A 30 -7.72 -12.62 0.84
C ARG A 30 -6.71 -12.35 -0.27
N ASN A 31 -6.60 -13.23 -1.27
CA ASN A 31 -5.73 -12.99 -2.43
C ASN A 31 -6.18 -11.78 -3.26
N ASN A 32 -7.49 -11.57 -3.43
CA ASN A 32 -8.01 -10.37 -4.09
C ASN A 32 -7.63 -9.10 -3.32
N PHE A 33 -7.82 -9.07 -1.99
CA PHE A 33 -7.44 -7.90 -1.20
C PHE A 33 -5.95 -7.57 -1.28
N LEU A 34 -5.08 -8.59 -1.33
CA LEU A 34 -3.65 -8.40 -1.53
C LEU A 34 -3.34 -7.80 -2.92
N ALA A 35 -3.98 -8.30 -3.99
CA ALA A 35 -3.82 -7.76 -5.34
C ALA A 35 -4.28 -6.30 -5.45
N HIS A 36 -5.41 -5.95 -4.81
CA HIS A 36 -5.90 -4.56 -4.74
C HIS A 36 -4.95 -3.65 -3.97
N ARG A 37 -4.42 -4.11 -2.83
CA ARG A 37 -3.42 -3.37 -2.05
C ARG A 37 -2.14 -3.13 -2.83
N GLU A 38 -1.59 -4.15 -3.49
CA GLU A 38 -0.38 -4.00 -4.30
C GLU A 38 -0.57 -2.95 -5.40
N ARG A 39 -1.71 -3.00 -6.09
CA ARG A 39 -2.09 -2.01 -7.10
C ARG A 39 -2.13 -0.60 -6.54
N CYS A 40 -2.75 -0.41 -5.37
CA CYS A 40 -2.79 0.86 -4.66
C CYS A 40 -1.38 1.37 -4.34
N LEU A 41 -0.54 0.52 -3.75
CA LEU A 41 0.82 0.88 -3.36
C LEU A 41 1.68 1.25 -4.57
N ARG A 42 1.59 0.49 -5.66
CA ARG A 42 2.31 0.77 -6.91
C ARG A 42 1.92 2.13 -7.51
N LYS A 43 0.62 2.47 -7.50
CA LYS A 43 0.13 3.78 -7.93
C LYS A 43 0.57 4.92 -7.00
N SER A 44 0.62 4.65 -5.69
CA SER A 44 1.08 5.63 -4.70
C SER A 44 2.59 5.88 -4.77
N SER A 45 3.39 4.83 -5.02
CA SER A 45 4.85 4.91 -5.11
C SER A 45 5.30 5.71 -6.33
N LYS A 46 4.60 5.57 -7.46
CA LYS A 46 4.87 6.38 -8.66
C LYS A 46 4.69 7.88 -8.42
N ARG A 47 3.83 8.28 -7.47
CA ARG A 47 3.68 9.68 -7.04
C ARG A 47 4.70 10.10 -5.99
N ALA A 48 5.26 9.17 -5.22
CA ALA A 48 6.30 9.47 -4.22
C ALA A 48 7.70 9.56 -4.84
N ALA A 49 7.92 8.98 -6.02
CA ALA A 49 9.19 9.01 -6.75
C ALA A 49 9.43 10.28 -7.59
N SER A 50 8.60 11.33 -7.42
CA SER A 50 8.91 12.66 -7.94
C SER A 50 9.49 13.51 -6.81
N GLY A 51 10.81 13.48 -6.64
CA GLY A 51 11.52 14.69 -6.21
C GLY A 51 12.53 14.61 -5.08
N GLU A 52 12.51 13.63 -4.19
CA GLU A 52 13.51 13.60 -3.10
C GLU A 52 13.88 12.17 -2.73
N GLU A 53 15.15 11.88 -3.00
CA GLU A 53 15.90 10.77 -2.44
C GLU A 53 15.93 10.94 -0.91
N TRP A 54 14.96 10.32 -0.23
CA TRP A 54 15.00 10.18 1.22
C TRP A 54 16.12 9.19 1.54
N TYR A 55 17.33 9.69 1.77
CA TYR A 55 18.36 8.94 2.47
C TYR A 55 17.78 8.54 3.83
N LEU A 56 17.38 7.28 3.97
CA LEU A 56 17.10 6.66 5.26
C LEU A 56 18.41 6.69 6.06
N SER A 57 18.63 7.74 6.84
CA SER A 57 19.74 7.80 7.78
C SER A 57 19.55 6.72 8.84
N GLY A 58 20.37 5.68 8.75
CA GLY A 58 20.49 4.69 9.82
C GLY A 58 20.75 3.28 9.34
N ASN A 59 21.94 3.03 8.79
CA ASN A 59 22.52 1.70 8.87
C ASN A 59 23.80 1.82 9.71
N TYR A 60 23.68 1.53 11.01
CA TYR A 60 24.83 1.44 11.91
C TYR A 60 25.69 0.26 11.48
N VAL A 61 26.91 0.53 11.02
CA VAL A 61 27.95 -0.49 10.85
C VAL A 61 28.85 -0.40 12.08
N GLY A 62 28.67 -1.34 13.01
CA GLY A 62 29.54 -1.50 14.18
C GLY A 62 30.93 -1.98 13.77
N ALA A 63 31.93 -1.59 14.57
CA ALA A 63 33.38 -1.76 14.37
C ALA A 63 33.86 -3.22 14.34
#